data_AF-A0A8H4L864-F1
#
_entry.id   AF-A0A8H4L864-F1
#
_cell.length_a   1.000
_cell.length_b   1.000
_cell.length_c   1.000
_cell.angle_alpha   90.00
_cell.angle_beta   90.00
_cell.angle_gamma   90.00
#
_symmetry.space_group_name_H-M   'P 1'
#
loop_
_entity.id
_entity.type
_entity.pdbx_description
1 polymer ?
#
loop_
_entity_poly.entity_id
_entity_poly.type
_entity_poly.pdbx_seq_one_letter_code
_entity_poly.pdbx_strand_id
1 'polypeptide(L)'
;MIFLFRSGTFRHKAGLVLRATRHHASNLARFAMIYKLTMLALKYFGSTPGKEGTYDSFFGGLVGGYFVFGGRSKRTGKISSVNQQIVIYVFARVMLALARIAVKPGHGFPVVSDEPLNSVINQYAWPAFASLSWAMVMLVFRYHPEDLQSSLRNSMTYIYQDCNDFDSLRTLLWHNK
;
A
#
# COMPACT_ATOMS: atom_id res chain seq x y z
N MET A 1 -3.23 -12.63 7.60
CA MET A 1 -3.21 -13.58 6.46
C MET A 1 -2.44 -14.88 6.76
N ILE A 2 -1.17 -14.82 7.17
CA ILE A 2 -0.28 -16.01 7.23
C ILE A 2 -0.75 -17.07 8.24
N PHE A 3 -1.24 -16.66 9.41
CA PHE A 3 -1.73 -17.62 10.40
C PHE A 3 -3.08 -18.26 10.02
N LEU A 4 -3.92 -17.52 9.29
CA LEU A 4 -5.29 -17.90 8.93
C LEU A 4 -5.38 -18.70 7.62
N PHE A 5 -4.53 -18.42 6.63
CA PHE A 5 -4.67 -18.96 5.26
C PHE A 5 -3.47 -19.79 4.75
N ARG A 6 -2.50 -20.09 5.61
CA ARG A 6 -1.39 -21.01 5.26
C ARG A 6 -1.38 -22.19 6.21
N SER A 7 -1.47 -23.39 5.64
CA SER A 7 -1.33 -24.67 6.34
C SER A 7 0.15 -24.92 6.67
N GLY A 8 0.47 -25.23 7.93
CA GLY A 8 1.84 -25.49 8.37
C GLY A 8 2.03 -25.39 9.89
N THR A 9 3.11 -25.98 10.40
CA THR A 9 3.46 -25.94 11.83
C THR A 9 3.71 -24.51 12.33
N PHE A 10 3.42 -24.27 13.61
CA PHE A 10 3.58 -22.94 14.25
C PHE A 10 4.98 -22.33 14.02
N ARG A 11 6.03 -23.17 14.05
CA ARG A 11 7.42 -22.76 13.77
C ARG A 11 7.61 -22.24 12.34
N HIS A 12 6.96 -22.87 11.36
CA HIS A 12 7.02 -22.45 9.96
C HIS A 12 6.28 -21.12 9.74
N LYS A 13 5.12 -20.93 10.40
CA LYS A 13 4.37 -19.66 10.37
C LYS A 13 5.15 -18.51 10.99
N ALA A 14 5.74 -18.73 12.18
CA ALA A 14 6.57 -17.73 12.86
C ALA A 14 7.81 -17.35 12.02
N GLY A 15 8.49 -18.34 11.45
CA GLY A 15 9.63 -18.11 10.55
C GLY A 15 9.27 -17.31 9.30
N LEU A 16 8.09 -17.55 8.72
CA LEU A 16 7.61 -16.80 7.56
C LEU A 16 7.30 -15.35 7.90
N VAL A 17 6.66 -15.10 9.04
CA VAL A 17 6.39 -13.74 9.54
C VAL A 17 7.71 -13.00 9.78
N LEU A 18 8.66 -13.62 10.49
CA LEU A 18 9.97 -13.02 10.74
C LEU A 18 10.73 -12.70 9.44
N ARG A 19 10.66 -13.59 8.44
CA ARG A 19 11.29 -13.35 7.14
C ARG A 19 10.63 -12.19 6.39
N ALA A 20 9.30 -12.12 6.40
CA ALA A 20 8.56 -11.02 5.78
C ALA A 20 8.88 -9.68 6.48
N THR A 21 8.91 -9.66 7.81
CA THR A 21 9.28 -8.48 8.60
C THR A 21 10.71 -8.06 8.32
N ARG A 22 11.67 -8.98 8.33
CA ARG A 22 13.08 -8.67 7.99
C ARG A 22 13.22 -8.13 6.57
N HIS A 23 12.51 -8.71 5.60
CA HIS A 23 12.50 -8.21 4.23
C HIS A 23 11.93 -6.78 4.14
N HIS A 24 10.83 -6.51 4.84
CA HIS A 24 10.24 -5.18 4.91
C HIS A 24 11.19 -4.16 5.54
N ALA A 25 11.75 -4.48 6.72
CA ALA A 25 12.68 -3.61 7.44
C ALA A 25 13.96 -3.34 6.65
N SER A 26 14.52 -4.37 5.98
CA SER A 26 15.72 -4.23 5.17
C SER A 26 15.50 -3.33 3.95
N ASN A 27 14.33 -3.43 3.30
CA ASN A 27 13.99 -2.55 2.18
C ASN A 27 13.85 -1.10 2.66
N LEU A 28 13.19 -0.86 3.79
CA LEU A 28 13.06 0.49 4.33
C LEU A 28 14.41 1.11 4.71
N ALA A 29 15.30 0.32 5.32
CA ALA A 29 16.65 0.77 5.66
C ALA A 29 17.48 1.12 4.41
N ARG A 30 17.40 0.30 3.35
CA ARG A 30 18.06 0.59 2.07
C ARG A 30 17.52 1.85 1.41
N PHE A 31 16.20 2.06 1.46
CA PHE A 31 15.57 3.27 0.95
C PHE A 31 16.10 4.50 1.69
N ALA A 32 16.10 4.47 3.03
CA ALA A 32 16.60 5.57 3.84
C ALA A 32 18.08 5.87 3.55
N MET A 33 18.92 4.84 3.41
CA MET A 33 20.33 4.99 3.05
C MET A 33 20.49 5.67 1.68
N ILE A 34 19.84 5.14 0.63
CA ILE A 34 19.94 5.68 -0.73
C ILE A 34 19.40 7.11 -0.80
N TYR A 35 18.27 7.37 -0.14
CA TYR A 35 17.70 8.71 -0.03
C TYR A 35 18.69 9.69 0.58
N LYS A 36 19.27 9.36 1.74
CA LYS A 36 20.22 10.23 2.44
C LYS A 36 21.51 10.42 1.64
N LEU A 37 22.02 9.37 1.00
CA LEU A 37 23.19 9.47 0.12
C LEU A 37 22.91 10.37 -1.10
N THR A 38 21.73 10.24 -1.70
CA THR A 38 21.34 11.07 -2.85
C THR A 38 21.17 12.53 -2.43
N MET A 39 20.51 12.80 -1.30
CA MET A 39 20.39 14.15 -0.74
C MET A 39 21.76 14.76 -0.40
N LEU A 40 22.67 13.97 0.19
CA LEU A 40 24.02 14.42 0.49
C LEU A 40 24.78 14.74 -0.80
N ALA A 41 24.68 13.89 -1.83
CA ALA A 41 25.27 14.13 -3.13
C ALA A 41 24.72 15.40 -3.78
N LEU A 42 23.40 15.59 -3.82
CA LEU A 42 22.78 16.80 -4.38
C LEU A 42 23.17 18.07 -3.60
N LYS A 43 23.32 17.98 -2.28
CA LYS A 43 23.79 19.09 -1.44
C LYS A 43 25.26 19.48 -1.70
N TYR A 44 26.11 18.51 -2.02
CA TYR A 44 27.54 18.74 -2.30
C TYR A 44 27.84 19.09 -3.76
N PHE A 45 27.08 18.51 -4.71
CA PHE A 45 27.29 18.68 -6.16
C PHE A 45 26.30 19.64 -6.84
N GLY A 46 25.31 20.17 -6.10
CA GLY A 46 24.31 21.08 -6.63
C GLY A 46 24.85 22.49 -6.92
N SER A 47 24.12 23.25 -7.76
CA SER A 47 24.49 24.59 -8.25
C SER A 47 24.70 25.64 -7.16
N THR A 48 24.25 25.37 -5.93
CA THR A 48 24.54 26.17 -4.72
C THR A 48 25.07 25.24 -3.62
N PRO A 49 26.39 25.22 -3.36
CA PRO A 49 26.97 24.36 -2.33
C PRO A 49 26.33 24.61 -0.96
N GLY A 50 25.78 23.56 -0.33
CA GLY A 50 25.31 23.61 1.06
C GLY A 50 23.84 23.96 1.30
N LYS A 51 23.05 24.31 0.26
CA LYS A 51 21.59 24.48 0.39
C LYS A 51 20.83 23.30 -0.20
N GLU A 52 19.79 22.85 0.49
CA GLU A 52 18.86 21.84 -0.04
C GLU A 52 17.98 22.51 -1.11
N GLY A 53 18.05 22.02 -2.34
CA GLY A 53 17.20 22.45 -3.44
C GLY A 53 15.75 22.04 -3.21
N THR A 54 14.81 22.85 -3.70
CA THR A 54 13.36 22.64 -3.53
C THR A 54 12.87 21.28 -4.04
N TYR A 55 13.57 20.69 -5.02
CA TYR A 55 13.23 19.40 -5.62
C TYR A 55 14.18 18.25 -5.24
N ASP A 56 15.20 18.49 -4.42
CA ASP A 56 16.20 17.46 -4.08
C ASP A 56 15.55 16.26 -3.38
N SER A 57 14.57 16.54 -2.51
CA SER A 57 13.78 15.50 -1.83
C SER A 57 12.94 14.67 -2.80
N PHE A 58 12.47 15.26 -3.90
CA PHE A 58 11.73 14.54 -4.94
C PHE A 58 12.65 13.59 -5.71
N PHE A 59 13.81 14.07 -6.15
CA PHE A 59 14.78 13.23 -6.87
C PHE A 59 15.38 12.15 -5.98
N GLY A 60 15.72 12.46 -4.73
CA GLY A 60 16.17 11.47 -3.74
C GLY A 60 15.12 10.37 -3.50
N GLY A 61 13.85 10.75 -3.42
CA GLY A 61 12.74 9.81 -3.32
C GLY A 61 12.56 8.94 -4.57
N LEU A 62 12.70 9.53 -5.76
CA LEU A 62 12.58 8.84 -7.05
C LEU A 62 13.68 7.78 -7.21
N VAL A 63 14.93 8.15 -6.96
CA VAL A 63 16.09 7.25 -7.03
C VAL A 63 15.95 6.12 -6.01
N GLY A 64 15.68 6.45 -4.74
CA GLY A 64 15.47 5.44 -3.70
C GLY A 64 14.32 4.50 -4.01
N GLY A 65 13.21 5.03 -4.53
CA GLY A 65 12.03 4.27 -4.90
C GLY A 65 12.30 3.25 -6.01
N TYR A 66 12.96 3.69 -7.06
CA TYR A 66 13.30 2.85 -8.22
C TYR A 66 14.23 1.69 -7.84
N PHE A 67 15.32 1.97 -7.12
CA PHE A 67 16.31 0.94 -6.77
C PHE A 67 15.84 -0.05 -5.70
N VAL A 68 15.02 0.40 -4.74
CA VAL A 68 14.60 -0.45 -3.61
C VAL A 68 13.33 -1.21 -3.91
N PHE A 69 12.32 -0.55 -4.47
CA PHE A 69 10.99 -1.13 -4.66
C PHE A 69 10.76 -1.61 -6.11
N GLY A 70 11.51 -1.09 -7.09
CA GLY A 70 11.47 -1.54 -8.48
C GLY A 70 12.25 -2.83 -8.77
N GLY A 71 13.05 -3.30 -7.80
CA GLY A 71 13.84 -4.53 -7.94
C GLY A 71 12.98 -5.77 -8.18
N ARG A 72 13.18 -6.41 -9.34
CA ARG A 72 12.55 -7.71 -9.68
C ARG A 72 13.38 -8.86 -9.11
N SER A 73 12.70 -9.92 -8.69
CA SER A 73 13.39 -11.14 -8.25
C SER A 73 14.20 -11.73 -9.41
N LYS A 74 15.53 -11.83 -9.27
CA LYS A 74 16.41 -12.42 -10.31
C LYS A 74 16.03 -13.85 -10.70
N ARG A 75 15.33 -14.57 -9.81
CA ARG A 75 14.98 -15.99 -9.99
C ARG A 75 13.62 -16.21 -10.65
N THR A 76 12.73 -15.23 -10.57
CA THR A 76 11.32 -15.39 -10.99
C THR A 76 10.82 -14.25 -11.89
N GLY A 77 11.59 -13.17 -12.06
CA GLY A 77 11.18 -11.97 -12.78
C GLY A 77 10.03 -11.18 -12.14
N LYS A 78 9.33 -11.76 -11.17
CA LYS A 78 8.17 -11.16 -10.49
C LYS A 78 8.59 -10.14 -9.44
N ILE A 79 7.74 -9.13 -9.26
CA ILE A 79 7.84 -8.15 -8.18
C ILE A 79 7.42 -8.84 -6.87
N SER A 80 8.11 -8.54 -5.78
CA SER A 80 7.73 -9.04 -4.46
C SER A 80 6.34 -8.52 -4.09
N SER A 81 5.43 -9.41 -3.70
CA SER A 81 4.08 -9.02 -3.25
C SER A 81 4.10 -8.04 -2.07
N VAL A 82 5.14 -8.13 -1.22
CA VAL A 82 5.38 -7.18 -0.12
C VAL A 82 5.73 -5.79 -0.66
N ASN A 83 6.60 -5.70 -1.66
CA ASN A 83 6.95 -4.41 -2.28
C ASN A 83 5.75 -3.80 -2.99
N GLN A 84 4.99 -4.61 -3.73
CA GLN A 84 3.76 -4.15 -4.39
C GLN A 84 2.74 -3.59 -3.39
N GLN A 85 2.53 -4.27 -2.27
CA GLN A 85 1.66 -3.78 -1.19
C GLN A 85 2.13 -2.44 -0.62
N ILE A 86 3.44 -2.29 -0.36
CA ILE A 86 4.02 -1.05 0.16
C ILE A 86 3.82 0.09 -0.84
N VAL A 87 4.13 -0.13 -2.12
CA VAL A 87 4.06 0.92 -3.15
C VAL A 87 2.62 1.39 -3.36
N ILE A 88 1.65 0.46 -3.47
CA ILE A 88 0.24 0.81 -3.63
C ILE A 88 -0.29 1.54 -2.39
N TYR A 89 0.11 1.10 -1.19
CA TYR A 89 -0.26 1.78 0.05
C TYR A 89 0.27 3.21 0.11
N VAL A 90 1.55 3.41 -0.20
CA VAL A 90 2.16 4.75 -0.24
C VAL A 90 1.48 5.62 -1.29
N PHE A 91 1.21 5.08 -2.48
CA PHE A 91 0.48 5.79 -3.53
C PHE A 91 -0.89 6.27 -3.05
N ALA A 92 -1.70 5.38 -2.46
CA ALA A 92 -3.01 5.74 -1.92
C ALA A 92 -2.92 6.83 -0.84
N ARG A 93 -1.90 6.76 0.04
CA ARG A 93 -1.66 7.78 1.07
C ARG A 93 -1.25 9.13 0.48
N VAL A 94 -0.42 9.14 -0.56
CA VAL A 94 -0.02 10.37 -1.26
C VAL A 94 -1.21 10.97 -1.99
N MET A 95 -2.00 10.17 -2.72
CA MET A 95 -3.22 10.65 -3.38
C MET A 95 -4.21 11.25 -2.38
N LEU A 96 -4.42 10.60 -1.23
CA LEU A 96 -5.26 11.13 -0.17
C LEU A 96 -4.70 12.44 0.41
N ALA A 97 -3.38 12.54 0.58
CA ALA A 97 -2.73 13.77 1.03
C ALA A 97 -2.90 14.91 0.01
N LEU A 98 -2.72 14.63 -1.28
CA LEU A 98 -2.94 15.61 -2.35
C LEU A 98 -4.39 16.06 -2.41
N ALA A 99 -5.35 15.13 -2.28
CA ALA A 99 -6.78 15.46 -2.20
C ALA A 99 -7.08 16.38 -1.01
N ARG A 100 -6.49 16.11 0.16
CA ARG A 100 -6.63 16.97 1.35
C ARG A 100 -6.01 18.36 1.13
N ILE A 101 -4.85 18.44 0.51
CA ILE A 101 -4.20 19.72 0.17
C ILE A 101 -5.06 20.50 -0.82
N ALA A 102 -5.63 19.83 -1.84
CA ALA A 102 -6.46 20.46 -2.85
C ALA A 102 -7.77 21.07 -2.30
N VAL A 103 -8.31 20.50 -1.22
CA VAL A 103 -9.53 20.98 -0.55
C VAL A 103 -9.19 21.99 0.57
N LYS A 104 -7.93 22.11 1.00
CA LYS A 104 -7.55 22.94 2.16
C LYS A 104 -7.64 24.46 1.84
N PRO A 105 -8.31 25.25 2.70
CA PRO A 105 -8.43 26.69 2.51
C PRO A 105 -7.05 27.39 2.47
N GLY A 106 -6.86 28.25 1.46
CA GLY A 106 -5.67 29.09 1.28
C GLY A 106 -4.47 28.45 0.57
N HIS A 107 -4.47 27.14 0.30
CA HIS A 107 -3.43 26.45 -0.49
C HIS A 107 -3.99 25.61 -1.67
N GLY A 108 -5.27 25.24 -1.61
CA GLY A 108 -5.96 24.41 -2.59
C GLY A 108 -6.61 25.20 -3.74
N PHE A 109 -7.47 24.54 -4.52
CA PHE A 109 -8.23 25.20 -5.59
C PHE A 109 -9.23 26.20 -4.98
N PRO A 110 -9.25 27.47 -5.44
CA PRO A 110 -10.05 28.53 -4.80
C PRO A 110 -11.55 28.21 -4.75
N VAL A 111 -12.10 27.53 -5.76
CA VAL A 111 -13.54 27.20 -5.85
C VAL A 111 -13.99 26.11 -4.84
N VAL A 112 -13.08 25.23 -4.43
CA VAL A 112 -13.38 24.09 -3.52
C VAL A 112 -12.97 24.40 -2.07
N SER A 113 -12.15 25.44 -1.91
CA SER A 113 -11.52 25.85 -0.67
C SER A 113 -12.36 26.84 0.15
N ASP A 114 -13.39 27.44 -0.46
CA ASP A 114 -14.30 28.37 0.21
C ASP A 114 -15.32 27.64 1.11
N GLU A 115 -15.59 28.21 2.28
CA GLU A 115 -16.75 27.81 3.10
C GLU A 115 -18.03 28.28 2.40
N PRO A 116 -19.10 27.45 2.33
CA PRO A 116 -19.38 26.24 3.11
C PRO A 116 -19.03 24.91 2.42
N LEU A 117 -18.46 24.91 1.21
CA LEU A 117 -18.24 23.69 0.42
C LEU A 117 -17.17 22.77 1.04
N ASN A 118 -16.15 23.35 1.66
CA ASN A 118 -15.09 22.58 2.34
C ASN A 118 -15.64 21.64 3.44
N SER A 119 -16.55 22.14 4.28
CA SER A 119 -17.07 21.38 5.43
C SER A 119 -17.99 20.23 4.97
N VAL A 120 -18.82 20.48 3.97
CA VAL A 120 -19.68 19.48 3.33
C VAL A 120 -18.85 18.39 2.65
N ILE A 121 -17.82 18.78 1.87
CA ILE A 121 -16.94 17.82 1.19
C ILE A 121 -16.20 16.97 2.22
N ASN A 122 -15.64 17.56 3.29
CA ASN A 122 -14.96 16.78 4.32
C ASN A 122 -15.88 15.79 5.04
N GLN A 123 -17.15 16.14 5.25
CA GLN A 123 -18.11 15.28 5.93
C GLN A 123 -18.60 14.11 5.06
N TYR A 124 -18.92 14.36 3.79
CA TYR A 124 -19.50 13.34 2.90
C TYR A 124 -18.50 12.59 2.02
N ALA A 125 -17.29 13.12 1.81
CA ALA A 125 -16.29 12.49 0.95
C ALA A 125 -15.85 11.12 1.49
N TRP A 126 -15.71 10.96 2.81
CA TRP A 126 -15.25 9.68 3.36
C TRP A 126 -16.30 8.56 3.23
N PRO A 127 -17.57 8.74 3.63
CA PRO A 127 -18.61 7.73 3.38
C PRO A 127 -18.78 7.39 1.89
N ALA A 128 -18.77 8.40 1.00
CA ALA A 128 -18.92 8.19 -0.43
C ALA A 128 -17.73 7.42 -1.04
N PHE A 129 -16.50 7.77 -0.63
CA PHE A 129 -15.31 7.05 -1.07
C PHE A 129 -15.30 5.60 -0.57
N ALA A 130 -15.70 5.38 0.69
CA ALA A 130 -15.77 4.06 1.28
C ALA A 130 -16.81 3.18 0.58
N SER A 131 -18.03 3.69 0.37
CA SER A 131 -19.11 2.93 -0.28
C SER A 131 -18.76 2.56 -1.72
N LEU A 132 -18.23 3.51 -2.50
CA LEU A 132 -17.81 3.27 -3.87
C LEU A 132 -16.66 2.27 -3.96
N SER A 133 -15.65 2.41 -3.09
CA SER A 133 -14.51 1.48 -3.06
C SER A 133 -14.97 0.04 -2.80
N TRP A 134 -15.88 -0.16 -1.84
CA TRP A 134 -16.42 -1.48 -1.54
C TRP A 134 -17.35 -2.01 -2.64
N ALA A 135 -18.19 -1.16 -3.23
CA ALA A 135 -19.04 -1.55 -4.36
C ALA A 135 -18.18 -2.07 -5.53
N MET A 136 -17.09 -1.37 -5.85
CA MET A 136 -16.15 -1.78 -6.89
C MET A 136 -15.44 -3.10 -6.54
N VAL A 137 -14.99 -3.27 -5.29
CA VAL A 137 -14.38 -4.53 -4.84
C VAL A 137 -15.34 -5.71 -5.02
N MET A 138 -16.60 -5.55 -4.64
CA MET A 138 -17.62 -6.59 -4.79
C MET A 138 -17.94 -6.88 -6.26
N LEU A 139 -18.00 -5.84 -7.11
CA LEU A 139 -18.23 -5.97 -8.55
C LEU A 139 -17.09 -6.76 -9.21
N VAL A 140 -15.84 -6.38 -8.95
CA VAL A 140 -14.66 -7.08 -9.48
C VAL A 140 -14.59 -8.50 -8.95
N PHE A 141 -14.88 -8.74 -7.67
CA PHE A 141 -14.90 -10.09 -7.12
C PHE A 141 -15.89 -11.01 -7.84
N ARG A 142 -17.05 -10.49 -8.28
CA ARG A 142 -18.07 -11.28 -8.96
C ARG A 142 -17.71 -11.64 -10.39
N TYR A 143 -17.07 -10.74 -11.14
CA TYR A 143 -16.78 -10.94 -12.57
C TYR A 143 -15.33 -11.37 -12.86
N HIS A 144 -14.36 -10.87 -12.09
CA HIS A 144 -12.92 -11.08 -12.29
C HIS A 144 -12.15 -11.27 -10.96
N PRO A 145 -12.44 -12.34 -10.19
CA PRO A 145 -11.81 -12.57 -8.89
C PRO A 145 -10.29 -12.76 -8.96
N GLU A 146 -9.76 -13.23 -10.09
CA GLU A 146 -8.34 -13.45 -10.35
C GLU A 146 -7.50 -12.16 -10.40
N ASP A 147 -8.10 -11.04 -10.79
CA ASP A 147 -7.42 -9.75 -10.90
C ASP A 147 -7.35 -9.00 -9.56
N LEU A 148 -8.11 -9.44 -8.56
CA LEU A 148 -8.00 -8.91 -7.22
C LEU A 148 -6.67 -9.29 -6.57
N GLN A 149 -6.17 -8.37 -5.74
CA GLN A 149 -5.01 -8.66 -4.89
C GLN A 149 -5.24 -9.98 -4.15
N SER A 150 -4.29 -10.90 -4.28
CA SER A 150 -4.40 -12.27 -3.76
C SER A 150 -4.83 -12.35 -2.29
N SER A 151 -4.39 -11.42 -1.44
CA SER A 151 -4.83 -11.39 -0.05
C SER A 151 -6.30 -11.03 0.15
N LEU A 152 -6.83 -10.11 -0.65
CA LEU A 152 -8.23 -9.69 -0.58
C LEU A 152 -9.13 -10.77 -1.19
N ARG A 153 -8.71 -11.34 -2.34
CA ARG A 153 -9.37 -12.47 -2.97
C ARG A 153 -9.52 -13.65 -2.01
N ASN A 154 -8.44 -14.06 -1.33
CA ASN A 154 -8.48 -15.19 -0.40
C ASN A 154 -9.46 -14.94 0.76
N SER A 155 -9.47 -13.73 1.32
CA SER A 155 -10.43 -13.36 2.37
C SER A 155 -11.87 -13.39 1.87
N MET A 156 -12.16 -12.88 0.67
CA MET A 156 -13.52 -12.90 0.13
C MET A 156 -13.96 -14.30 -0.30
N THR A 157 -13.07 -15.12 -0.85
CA THR A 157 -13.35 -16.54 -1.18
C THR A 157 -13.73 -17.30 0.09
N TYR A 158 -12.94 -17.14 1.15
CA TYR A 158 -13.22 -17.74 2.45
C TYR A 158 -14.60 -17.31 3.00
N ILE A 159 -14.92 -16.02 2.94
CA ILE A 159 -16.15 -15.49 3.53
C ILE A 159 -17.40 -15.80 2.68
N TYR A 160 -17.31 -15.74 1.36
CA TYR A 160 -18.49 -15.74 0.48
C TYR A 160 -18.66 -16.99 -0.37
N GLN A 161 -17.63 -17.81 -0.56
CA GLN A 161 -17.70 -19.05 -1.32
C GLN A 161 -17.58 -20.25 -0.38
N ASP A 162 -16.52 -20.28 0.42
CA ASP A 162 -16.23 -21.41 1.31
C ASP A 162 -17.20 -21.51 2.50
N CYS A 163 -17.88 -20.39 2.84
CA CYS A 163 -18.90 -20.35 3.88
C CYS A 163 -20.29 -20.84 3.44
N ASN A 164 -20.51 -21.17 2.17
CA ASN A 164 -21.82 -21.69 1.72
C ASN A 164 -21.92 -23.21 1.82
N ASP A 165 -20.80 -23.92 2.00
CA ASP A 165 -20.71 -25.39 2.10
C ASP A 165 -20.40 -25.85 3.55
N PHE A 166 -21.17 -25.38 4.55
CA PHE A 166 -20.94 -25.77 5.96
C PHE A 166 -21.68 -27.04 6.38
N ASP A 167 -20.91 -28.09 6.68
CA ASP A 167 -21.38 -29.28 7.44
C ASP A 167 -21.19 -29.16 8.98
N SER A 168 -20.35 -28.24 9.51
CA SER A 168 -20.15 -28.09 10.98
C SER A 168 -19.35 -26.83 11.41
N LEU A 169 -19.57 -26.35 12.65
CA LEU A 169 -18.79 -25.30 13.34
C LEU A 169 -17.29 -25.59 13.46
N ARG A 170 -16.86 -26.86 13.35
CA ARG A 170 -15.44 -27.25 13.26
C ARG A 170 -14.79 -26.81 11.94
N THR A 171 -15.56 -26.74 10.86
CA THR A 171 -15.11 -26.29 9.53
C THR A 171 -14.95 -24.76 9.46
N LEU A 172 -15.74 -24.03 10.26
CA LEU A 172 -15.70 -22.56 10.37
C LEU A 172 -14.49 -22.00 11.14
N LEU A 173 -14.00 -22.72 12.17
CA LEU A 173 -13.00 -22.18 13.11
C LEU A 173 -11.61 -22.83 13.00
N TRP A 174 -11.49 -24.05 12.47
CA TRP A 174 -10.25 -24.81 12.61
C TRP A 174 -9.69 -25.37 11.30
N HIS A 175 -10.51 -25.94 10.42
CA HIS A 175 -10.05 -26.51 9.15
C HIS A 175 -11.12 -26.35 8.07
N ASN A 176 -10.83 -25.52 7.08
CA ASN A 176 -11.40 -25.67 5.75
C ASN A 176 -10.25 -26.07 4.82
N LYS A 177 -10.48 -27.06 3.93
CA LYS A 177 -9.51 -27.91 3.21
C LYS A 177 -8.06 -27.41 3.09
#